data_AF-A0A3B3T2R6-F1
#
_entry.id   AF-A0A3B3T2R6-F1
#
_cell.length_a   1.000
_cell.length_b   1.000
_cell.length_c   1.000
_cell.angle_alpha   90.00
_cell.angle_beta   90.00
_cell.angle_gamma   90.00
#
_symmetry.space_group_name_H-M   'P 1'
#
loop_
_entity.id
_entity.type
_entity.pdbx_description
1 polymer ?
#
loop_
_entity_poly.entity_id
_entity_poly.type
_entity_poly.pdbx_seq_one_letter_code
_entity_poly.pdbx_strand_id
1 'polypeptide(L)'
;FKMGQEFNVLRCFSCQTFQVHQVKKSKKWNCKMCGEKQSLLKVYGQGSGADCRRHVQKLNALRGEVLEVHHPRKRAKKQKVKGLHLMI
;
A
#
# COMPACT_ATOMS: atom_id res chain seq x y z
N PHE A 1 30.00 7.09 -2.09
CA PHE A 1 28.70 7.14 -2.79
C PHE A 1 27.87 5.93 -2.39
N LYS A 2 26.83 6.08 -1.54
CA LYS A 2 25.91 4.98 -1.23
C LYS A 2 25.06 4.75 -2.47
N MET A 3 25.27 3.63 -3.15
CA MET A 3 24.36 3.16 -4.19
C MET A 3 22.97 3.04 -3.55
N GLY A 4 22.02 3.81 -4.07
CA GLY A 4 20.70 3.97 -3.47
C GLY A 4 20.03 2.62 -3.26
N GLN A 5 19.41 2.43 -2.11
CA GLN A 5 18.76 1.17 -1.81
C GLN A 5 17.51 1.02 -2.67
N GLU A 6 17.46 -0.02 -3.50
CA GLU A 6 16.33 -0.28 -4.37
C GLU A 6 15.16 -0.94 -3.62
N PHE A 7 13.95 -0.63 -4.07
CA PHE A 7 12.72 -1.19 -3.54
C PHE A 7 11.86 -1.73 -4.68
N ASN A 8 11.09 -2.77 -4.35
CA ASN A 8 10.12 -3.43 -5.20
C ASN A 8 8.72 -3.29 -4.61
N VAL A 9 7.72 -3.28 -5.49
CA VAL A 9 6.30 -3.37 -5.15
C VAL A 9 5.80 -4.78 -5.42
N LEU A 10 5.25 -5.43 -4.39
CA LEU A 10 4.84 -6.84 -4.43
C LEU A 10 3.35 -7.05 -4.10
N ARG A 11 2.76 -8.00 -4.84
CA ARG A 11 1.48 -8.71 -4.68
C ARG A 11 1.41 -9.69 -3.51
N CYS A 12 0.68 -9.45 -2.42
CA CYS A 12 0.35 -10.56 -1.50
C CYS A 12 -0.58 -11.58 -2.19
N PHE A 13 -0.28 -12.88 -2.14
CA PHE A 13 -1.16 -13.90 -2.76
C PHE A 13 -2.48 -14.09 -2.01
N SER A 14 -2.46 -13.93 -0.67
CA SER A 14 -3.62 -14.17 0.20
C SER A 14 -4.52 -12.93 0.30
N CYS A 15 -4.06 -11.85 0.96
CA CYS A 15 -4.87 -10.65 1.17
C CYS A 15 -4.86 -9.64 0.00
N GLN A 16 -4.10 -9.94 -1.06
CA GLN A 16 -3.99 -9.15 -2.29
C GLN A 16 -3.47 -7.71 -2.10
N THR A 17 -3.02 -7.35 -0.89
CA THR A 17 -2.46 -6.02 -0.60
C THR A 17 -1.09 -5.84 -1.25
N PHE A 18 -0.89 -4.70 -1.89
CA PHE A 18 0.38 -4.28 -2.45
C PHE A 18 1.29 -3.70 -1.37
N GLN A 19 2.57 -4.07 -1.39
CA GLN A 19 3.53 -3.69 -0.35
C GLN A 19 4.88 -3.32 -0.95
N VAL A 20 5.56 -2.35 -0.32
CA VAL A 20 6.94 -2.00 -0.65
C VAL A 20 7.89 -2.91 0.12
N HIS A 21 8.78 -3.56 -0.61
CA HIS A 21 9.86 -4.37 -0.05
C HIS A 21 11.19 -3.90 -0.60
N GLN A 22 12.18 -3.82 0.28
CA GLN A 22 13.55 -3.60 -0.14
C GLN A 22 14.07 -4.79 -0.93
N VAL A 23 14.78 -4.53 -2.02
CA VAL A 23 15.39 -5.58 -2.82
C VAL A 23 16.44 -6.29 -1.97
N LYS A 24 16.26 -7.61 -1.81
CA LYS A 24 17.18 -8.50 -1.10
C LYS A 24 17.57 -9.62 -2.04
N LYS A 25 18.71 -10.26 -1.78
CA LYS A 25 19.17 -11.45 -2.53
C LYS A 25 18.20 -12.63 -2.38
N SER A 26 17.54 -12.75 -1.23
CA SER A 26 16.50 -13.76 -1.00
C SER A 26 15.19 -13.35 -1.67
N LYS A 27 14.58 -14.32 -2.38
CA LYS A 27 13.25 -14.16 -2.98
C LYS A 27 12.12 -14.48 -1.99
N LYS A 28 12.37 -14.60 -0.69
CA LYS A 28 11.32 -14.86 0.31
C LYS A 28 10.94 -13.59 1.06
N TRP A 29 9.65 -13.39 1.31
CA TRP A 29 9.13 -12.25 2.04
C TRP A 29 7.84 -12.60 2.79
N ASN A 30 7.48 -11.79 3.78
CA ASN A 30 6.27 -11.96 4.57
C ASN A 30 5.35 -10.77 4.35
N CYS A 31 4.06 -11.03 4.17
CA CYS A 31 3.08 -9.97 4.12
C CYS A 31 2.90 -9.36 5.51
N LYS A 32 3.07 -8.05 5.64
CA LYS A 32 2.89 -7.30 6.89
C LYS A 32 1.43 -7.18 7.33
N MET A 33 0.48 -7.41 6.43
CA MET A 33 -0.95 -7.29 6.72
C MET A 33 -1.55 -8.60 7.23
N CYS A 34 -1.21 -9.74 6.61
CA CYS A 34 -1.78 -11.04 6.96
C CYS A 34 -0.77 -12.04 7.51
N GLY A 35 0.52 -11.70 7.58
CA GLY A 35 1.57 -12.55 8.15
C GLY A 35 2.12 -13.65 7.22
N GLU A 36 1.43 -13.96 6.13
CA GLU A 36 1.76 -15.07 5.24
C GLU A 36 3.17 -15.00 4.65
N LYS A 37 3.87 -16.15 4.67
CA LYS A 37 5.19 -16.34 4.07
C LYS A 37 5.06 -16.64 2.59
N GLN A 38 5.78 -15.91 1.74
CA GLN A 38 5.58 -15.95 0.29
C GLN A 38 6.91 -15.88 -0.45
N SER A 39 6.93 -16.43 -1.65
CA SER A 39 8.00 -16.20 -2.62
C SER A 39 7.68 -14.98 -3.49
N LEU A 40 8.72 -14.25 -3.87
CA LEU A 40 8.68 -13.16 -4.84
C LEU A 40 8.56 -13.79 -6.24
N LEU A 41 7.34 -13.78 -6.78
CA LEU A 41 7.02 -14.29 -8.11
C LEU A 41 6.96 -13.17 -9.17
N LYS A 42 6.30 -12.05 -8.82
CA LYS A 42 6.08 -10.92 -9.72
C LYS A 42 6.35 -9.60 -9.02
N VAL A 43 7.13 -8.74 -9.69
CA VAL A 43 7.37 -7.36 -9.28
C VAL A 43 6.44 -6.45 -10.08
N TYR A 44 5.67 -5.62 -9.38
CA TYR A 44 4.71 -4.68 -9.98
C TYR A 44 5.28 -3.28 -10.19
N GLY A 45 6.45 -3.02 -9.61
CA GLY A 45 7.21 -1.78 -9.78
C GLY A 45 8.54 -1.89 -9.03
N GLN A 46 9.56 -1.20 -9.51
CA GLN A 46 10.89 -1.15 -8.89
C GLN A 46 11.45 0.27 -9.01
N GLY A 47 12.19 0.72 -8.00
CA GLY A 47 12.86 2.02 -8.03
C GLY A 47 13.13 2.58 -6.64
N SER A 48 13.07 3.91 -6.53
CA SER A 48 13.27 4.59 -5.25
C SER A 48 12.15 4.25 -4.26
N GLY A 49 12.44 4.34 -2.97
CA GLY A 49 11.44 4.12 -1.93
C GLY A 49 10.26 5.10 -2.02
N ALA A 50 10.50 6.34 -2.49
CA ALA A 50 9.45 7.34 -2.66
C ALA A 50 8.49 6.97 -3.79
N ASP A 51 9.03 6.55 -4.94
CA ASP A 51 8.23 6.09 -6.08
C ASP A 51 7.40 4.85 -5.74
N CYS A 52 8.04 3.87 -5.10
CA CYS A 52 7.36 2.64 -4.69
C CYS A 52 6.23 2.90 -3.71
N ARG A 53 6.39 3.83 -2.75
CA ARG A 53 5.33 4.21 -1.81
C ARG A 53 4.13 4.84 -2.53
N ARG A 54 4.36 5.78 -3.46
CA ARG A 54 3.30 6.37 -4.28
C ARG A 54 2.57 5.31 -5.11
N HIS A 55 3.32 4.40 -5.71
CA HIS A 55 2.77 3.33 -6.52
C HIS A 55 1.90 2.37 -5.69
N VAL A 56 2.37 1.95 -4.52
CA VAL A 56 1.60 1.11 -3.59
C VAL A 56 0.33 1.80 -3.11
N GLN A 57 0.38 3.10 -2.81
CA GLN A 57 -0.79 3.87 -2.42
C GLN A 57 -1.86 3.85 -3.52
N LYS A 58 -1.46 4.10 -4.78
CA LYS A 58 -2.37 4.04 -5.94
C LYS A 58 -2.98 2.64 -6.11
N LEU A 59 -2.15 1.59 -6.10
CA LEU A 59 -2.63 0.22 -6.30
C LEU A 59 -3.58 -0.26 -5.18
N ASN A 60 -3.29 0.10 -3.92
CA ASN A 60 -4.17 -0.27 -2.81
C ASN A 60 -5.46 0.55 -2.77
N ALA A 61 -5.46 1.81 -3.24
CA ALA A 61 -6.67 2.60 -3.42
C ALA A 61 -7.60 1.94 -4.45
N LEU A 62 -7.06 1.54 -5.61
CA LEU A 62 -7.80 0.81 -6.65
C LEU A 62 -8.35 -0.53 -6.14
N ARG A 63 -7.52 -1.31 -5.41
CA ARG A 63 -7.99 -2.54 -4.75
C ARG A 63 -9.13 -2.24 -3.77
N GLY A 64 -9.03 -1.17 -3.00
CA GLY A 64 -10.08 -0.71 -2.11
C GLY A 64 -11.38 -0.46 -2.88
N GLU A 65 -11.32 0.34 -3.94
CA GLU A 65 -12.49 0.63 -4.79
C GLU A 65 -13.13 -0.64 -5.37
N VAL A 66 -12.35 -1.60 -5.86
CA VAL A 66 -12.88 -2.90 -6.33
C VAL A 66 -13.60 -3.66 -5.21
N LEU A 67 -13.06 -3.67 -3.99
CA LEU A 67 -13.73 -4.29 -2.84
C LEU A 67 -15.03 -3.57 -2.47
N GLU A 68 -15.07 -2.25 -2.62
CA GLU A 68 -16.26 -1.42 -2.34
C GLU A 68 -17.37 -1.62 -3.39
N VAL A 69 -17.04 -1.95 -4.64
CA VAL A 69 -18.03 -2.29 -5.68
C VAL A 69 -18.75 -3.61 -5.35
N HIS A 70 -18.04 -4.57 -4.76
CA HIS A 70 -18.62 -5.85 -4.34
C HIS A 70 -19.27 -5.81 -2.93
N HIS A 71 -19.01 -4.76 -2.14
CA HIS A 71 -19.65 -4.48 -0.85
C HIS A 71 -19.61 -2.96 -0.59
N PRO A 72 -20.69 -2.21 -0.85
CA PRO A 72 -20.66 -0.75 -0.69
C PRO A 72 -20.50 -0.41 0.80
N ARG A 73 -19.28 -0.06 1.26
CA ARG A 73 -19.16 0.57 2.57
C ARG A 73 -19.66 1.99 2.43
N LYS A 74 -20.61 2.34 3.30
CA LYS A 74 -20.99 3.72 3.57
C LYS A 74 -19.73 4.48 3.96
N ARG A 75 -19.17 5.28 3.06
CA ARG A 75 -18.09 6.22 3.38
C ARG A 75 -18.62 7.13 4.49
N ALA A 76 -18.16 6.93 5.73
CA ALA A 76 -18.33 7.91 6.78
C ALA A 76 -17.60 9.18 6.33
N LYS A 77 -18.36 10.17 5.86
CA LYS A 77 -17.84 11.51 5.59
C LYS A 77 -17.20 11.98 6.89
N LYS A 78 -15.87 12.14 6.93
CA LYS A 78 -15.21 12.90 8.00
C LYS A 78 -15.80 14.30 7.96
N GLN A 79 -16.70 14.59 8.90
CA GLN A 79 -17.28 15.89 9.08
C GLN A 79 -16.14 16.82 9.49
N LYS A 80 -15.80 17.74 8.59
CA LYS A 80 -14.90 18.85 8.84
C LYS A 80 -15.58 19.69 9.94
N VAL A 81 -15.14 19.55 11.19
CA VAL A 81 -15.56 20.45 12.27
C VAL A 81 -15.08 21.85 11.88
N LYS A 82 -15.99 22.66 11.35
CA LYS A 82 -15.78 24.08 11.13
C LYS A 82 -15.90 24.75 12.50
N GLY A 83 -14.89 25.54 12.85
CA GLY A 83 -14.77 26.19 14.14
C GLY A 83 -15.98 27.06 14.46
N LEU A 84 -16.30 27.12 15.76
CA LEU A 84 -17.16 28.13 16.31
C LEU A 84 -16.26 29.17 16.99
N HIS A 85 -16.05 30.27 16.28
CA HIS A 85 -15.67 31.55 16.84
C HIS A 85 -16.91 32.05 17.58
N LEU A 86 -16.88 32.10 18.91
CA LEU A 86 -17.90 32.80 19.68
C LEU A 86 -17.24 34.08 20.21
N MET A 87 -17.49 35.18 19.50
CA MET A 87 -17.45 36.51 20.10
C MET A 87 -18.59 36.56 21.11
N ILE A 88 -18.27 36.71 22.39
CA ILE A 88 -18.92 37.58 23.39
C ILE A 88 -17.77 38.06 24.29
#